data_AF-A0A833C9V9-F1
#
_entry.id   AF-A0A833C9V9-F1
#
_cell.length_a   1.000
_cell.length_b   1.000
_cell.length_c   1.000
_cell.angle_alpha   90.00
_cell.angle_beta   90.00
_cell.angle_gamma   90.00
#
_symmetry.space_group_name_H-M   'P 1'
#
loop_
_entity.id
_entity.type
_entity.pdbx_description
1 polymer ?
#
loop_
_entity_poly.entity_id
_entity_poly.type
_entity_poly.pdbx_seq_one_letter_code
_entity_poly.pdbx_strand_id
1 'polypeptide(L)'
;MWYNICLSWLKKNWKNIVIVITTLIATFAIFAYVQKNKEEPKVITNYIVRQAQIDKLAKGIDVNPEQAKAIRSEIIKTETRSPDGQFTVVATNLDKATKEAQSLIKKADDKLPKVALEKTDRTVITKNEDNQTVDIYKIDLNKAHKIKAGVTVIDDKTYATVGYQAGRFEGVVHLDGAKVKGATMLYTLAEW
;
A
#
# COMPACT_ATOMS: atom_id res chain seq x y z
N MET A 1 -2.05 -47.02 16.13
CA MET A 1 -0.84 -47.14 15.27
C MET A 1 -0.47 -45.82 14.56
N TRP A 2 -1.44 -44.97 14.17
CA TRP A 2 -1.18 -43.71 13.46
C TRP A 2 -0.52 -42.59 14.30
N TYR A 3 -0.82 -42.51 15.60
CA TYR A 3 -0.30 -41.45 16.48
C TYR A 3 1.24 -41.47 16.61
N ASN A 4 1.84 -42.66 16.74
CA ASN A 4 3.30 -42.80 16.86
C ASN A 4 4.02 -42.51 15.54
N ILE A 5 3.38 -42.78 14.40
CA ILE A 5 3.91 -42.45 13.07
C ILE A 5 3.92 -40.92 12.89
N CYS A 6 2.81 -40.26 13.26
CA CYS A 6 2.72 -38.80 13.28
C CYS A 6 3.76 -38.17 14.22
N LEU A 7 3.93 -38.70 15.44
CA LEU A 7 4.91 -38.19 16.41
C LEU A 7 6.36 -38.35 15.93
N SER A 8 6.67 -39.48 15.28
CA SER A 8 8.01 -39.74 14.72
C SER A 8 8.31 -38.82 13.53
N TRP A 9 7.31 -38.56 12.69
CA TRP A 9 7.39 -37.63 11.57
C TRP A 9 7.53 -36.18 12.06
N LEU A 10 6.77 -35.81 13.09
CA LEU A 10 6.84 -34.49 13.73
C LEU A 10 8.20 -34.25 14.39
N LYS A 11 8.75 -35.24 15.11
CA LYS A 11 10.10 -35.16 15.68
C LYS A 11 11.19 -35.08 14.61
N LYS A 12 11.04 -35.81 13.51
CA LYS A 12 11.98 -35.80 12.38
C LYS A 12 11.98 -34.44 11.64
N ASN A 13 10.81 -33.84 11.46
CA ASN A 13 10.63 -32.60 10.70
C ASN A 13 10.44 -31.35 11.58
N TRP A 14 10.58 -31.48 12.90
CA TRP A 14 10.34 -30.41 13.89
C TRP A 14 11.13 -29.14 13.58
N LYS A 15 12.38 -29.27 13.12
CA LYS A 15 13.21 -28.11 12.74
C LYS A 15 12.60 -27.34 11.57
N ASN A 16 12.05 -28.04 10.57
CA ASN A 16 11.40 -27.42 9.42
C ASN A 16 10.06 -26.77 9.81
N ILE A 17 9.32 -27.39 10.73
CA ILE A 17 8.06 -26.85 11.26
C ILE A 17 8.31 -25.53 12.01
N VAL A 18 9.32 -25.50 12.87
CA VAL A 18 9.71 -24.27 13.60
C VAL A 18 10.09 -23.15 12.63
N ILE A 19 10.81 -23.46 11.54
CA ILE A 19 11.18 -22.49 10.51
C ILE A 19 9.94 -21.93 9.79
N VAL A 20 9.02 -22.78 9.34
CA VAL A 20 7.79 -22.32 8.66
C VAL A 20 6.97 -21.41 9.58
N ILE A 21 6.84 -21.77 10.86
CA ILE A 21 6.11 -20.96 11.84
C ILE A 21 6.80 -19.62 12.09
N THR A 22 8.12 -19.60 12.29
CA THR A 22 8.86 -18.34 12.49
C THR A 22 8.82 -17.44 11.26
N THR A 23 8.89 -18.00 10.05
CA THR A 23 8.78 -17.22 8.80
C THR A 23 7.38 -16.64 8.62
N LEU A 24 6.33 -17.40 8.97
CA LEU A 24 4.94 -16.92 8.98
C LEU A 24 4.73 -15.81 10.02
N ILE A 25 5.30 -15.94 11.21
CA ILE A 25 5.21 -14.92 12.25
C ILE A 25 5.95 -13.65 11.81
N ALA A 26 7.14 -13.77 11.23
CA ALA A 26 7.91 -12.62 10.74
C ALA A 26 7.20 -11.90 9.59
N THR A 27 6.67 -12.63 8.62
CA THR A 27 5.89 -12.05 7.52
C THR A 27 4.60 -11.40 8.01
N PHE A 28 3.89 -12.03 8.97
CA PHE A 28 2.72 -11.44 9.60
C PHE A 28 3.07 -10.17 10.39
N ALA A 29 4.18 -10.15 11.12
CA ALA A 29 4.64 -8.98 11.86
C ALA A 29 5.01 -7.82 10.92
N ILE A 30 5.72 -8.09 9.82
CA ILE A 30 6.02 -7.10 8.77
C ILE A 30 4.72 -6.59 8.14
N PHE A 31 3.80 -7.48 7.80
CA PHE A 31 2.50 -7.10 7.25
C PHE A 31 1.71 -6.22 8.23
N ALA A 32 1.62 -6.59 9.50
CA ALA A 32 0.94 -5.82 10.53
C ALA A 32 1.61 -4.46 10.76
N TYR A 33 2.95 -4.39 10.74
CA TYR A 33 3.71 -3.15 10.87
C TYR A 33 3.44 -2.20 9.69
N VAL A 34 3.46 -2.72 8.46
CA VAL A 34 3.14 -1.96 7.24
C VAL A 34 1.69 -1.46 7.29
N GLN A 35 0.74 -2.29 7.73
CA GLN A 35 -0.67 -1.90 7.84
C GLN A 35 -0.92 -0.84 8.92
N LYS A 36 -0.15 -0.86 10.00
CA LYS A 36 -0.26 0.12 11.10
C LYS A 36 0.29 1.50 10.72
N ASN A 37 1.26 1.55 9.82
CA ASN A 37 1.91 2.80 9.38
C ASN A 37 1.23 3.48 8.18
N LYS A 38 -0.03 3.14 7.89
CA LYS A 38 -0.79 3.88 6.88
C LYS A 38 -1.02 5.31 7.36
N GLU A 39 -0.52 6.25 6.58
CA GLU A 39 -0.52 7.66 6.94
C GLU A 39 -1.93 8.25 7.00
N GLU A 40 -2.11 9.19 7.91
CA GLU A 40 -3.35 9.93 8.09
C GLU A 40 -3.68 10.83 6.88
N PRO A 41 -4.96 11.21 6.68
CA PRO A 41 -5.35 12.16 5.65
C PRO A 41 -4.58 13.48 5.78
N LYS A 42 -3.88 13.87 4.72
CA LYS A 42 -3.10 15.10 4.65
C LYS A 42 -3.92 16.20 3.97
N VAL A 43 -3.99 17.34 4.64
CA VAL A 43 -4.65 18.54 4.13
C VAL A 43 -3.63 19.36 3.37
N ILE A 44 -3.85 19.58 2.08
CA ILE A 44 -2.99 20.40 1.23
C ILE A 44 -3.84 21.35 0.39
N THR A 45 -3.34 22.56 0.14
CA THR A 45 -4.09 23.54 -0.65
C THR A 45 -4.09 23.16 -2.12
N ASN A 46 -5.13 23.57 -2.85
CA ASN A 46 -5.25 23.26 -4.27
C ASN A 46 -4.08 23.85 -5.07
N TYR A 47 -3.60 25.05 -4.68
CA TYR A 47 -2.35 25.62 -5.20
C TYR A 47 -1.15 24.67 -5.07
N ILE A 48 -1.00 23.96 -3.95
CA ILE A 48 0.12 23.02 -3.76
C ILE A 48 -0.02 21.80 -4.68
N VAL A 49 -1.23 21.33 -4.93
CA VAL A 49 -1.49 20.22 -5.86
C VAL A 49 -1.27 20.66 -7.31
N ARG A 50 -1.79 21.84 -7.67
CA ARG A 50 -1.90 22.29 -9.08
C ARG A 50 -0.74 23.13 -9.58
N GLN A 51 -0.02 23.85 -8.72
CA GLN A 51 0.96 24.86 -9.16
C GLN A 51 2.30 24.76 -8.45
N ALA A 52 2.36 24.23 -7.22
CA ALA A 52 3.63 24.09 -6.54
C ALA A 52 4.58 23.12 -7.27
N GLN A 53 5.87 23.29 -6.99
CA GLN A 53 6.91 22.39 -7.45
C GLN A 53 6.60 20.95 -6.99
N ILE A 54 6.89 19.98 -7.86
CA ILE A 54 6.63 18.56 -7.60
C ILE A 54 7.27 18.10 -6.29
N ASP A 55 8.44 18.62 -5.92
CA ASP A 55 9.10 18.29 -4.66
C ASP A 55 8.30 18.72 -3.41
N LYS A 56 7.58 19.85 -3.49
CA LYS A 56 6.72 20.33 -2.39
C LYS A 56 5.47 19.47 -2.27
N LEU A 57 4.88 19.08 -3.39
CA LEU A 57 3.77 18.14 -3.41
C LEU A 57 4.22 16.79 -2.84
N ALA A 58 5.31 16.22 -3.37
CA ALA A 58 5.91 14.96 -2.93
C ALA A 58 6.13 14.91 -1.42
N LYS A 59 6.74 15.94 -0.83
CA LYS A 59 6.90 16.06 0.63
C LYS A 59 5.56 16.22 1.36
N GLY A 60 4.65 17.02 0.80
CA GLY A 60 3.33 17.27 1.38
C GLY A 60 2.43 16.03 1.45
N ILE A 61 2.61 15.06 0.56
CA ILE A 61 1.87 13.79 0.55
C ILE A 61 2.72 12.56 0.89
N ASP A 62 3.99 12.77 1.29
CA ASP A 62 5.01 11.74 1.56
C ASP A 62 5.04 10.64 0.49
N VAL A 63 5.38 11.04 -0.73
CA VAL A 63 5.63 10.15 -1.86
C VAL A 63 6.88 10.60 -2.59
N ASN A 64 7.41 9.76 -3.48
CA ASN A 64 8.54 10.18 -4.31
C ASN A 64 8.11 11.21 -5.39
N PRO A 65 9.03 12.02 -5.94
CA PRO A 65 8.69 13.02 -6.95
C PRO A 65 8.00 12.48 -8.21
N GLU A 66 8.36 11.28 -8.68
CA GLU A 66 7.73 10.67 -9.86
C GLU A 66 6.27 10.28 -9.59
N GLN A 67 5.99 9.71 -8.42
CA GLN A 67 4.65 9.39 -7.94
C GLN A 67 3.83 10.66 -7.75
N ALA A 68 4.40 11.71 -7.17
CA ALA A 68 3.71 13.00 -7.04
C ALA A 68 3.32 13.59 -8.40
N LYS A 69 4.17 13.43 -9.43
CA LYS A 69 3.86 13.87 -10.80
C LYS A 69 2.70 13.06 -11.40
N ALA A 70 2.71 11.74 -11.22
CA ALA A 70 1.62 10.87 -11.68
C ALA A 70 0.29 11.20 -10.97
N ILE A 71 0.34 11.34 -9.64
CA ILE A 71 -0.83 11.72 -8.82
C ILE A 71 -1.40 13.06 -9.28
N ARG A 72 -0.55 14.09 -9.46
CA ARG A 72 -1.01 15.41 -9.95
C ARG A 72 -1.67 15.29 -11.32
N SER A 73 -1.06 14.54 -12.24
CA SER A 73 -1.63 14.33 -13.56
C SER A 73 -3.01 13.68 -13.48
N GLU A 74 -3.19 12.71 -12.58
CA GLU A 74 -4.45 11.98 -12.45
C GLU A 74 -5.54 12.83 -11.76
N ILE A 75 -5.16 13.62 -10.75
CA ILE A 75 -6.07 14.59 -10.13
C ILE A 75 -6.58 15.59 -11.18
N ILE A 76 -5.69 16.15 -12.00
CA ILE A 76 -6.08 17.11 -13.05
C ILE A 76 -7.03 16.48 -14.07
N LYS A 77 -6.80 15.23 -14.49
CA LYS A 77 -7.74 14.53 -15.40
C LYS A 77 -9.11 14.33 -14.76
N THR A 78 -9.14 14.05 -13.46
CA THR A 78 -10.37 13.76 -12.71
C THR A 78 -11.26 14.99 -12.54
N GLU A 79 -10.76 16.21 -12.73
CA GLU A 79 -11.58 17.44 -12.63
C GLU A 79 -12.71 17.50 -13.67
N THR A 80 -12.54 16.83 -14.81
CA THR A 80 -13.56 16.74 -15.85
C THR A 80 -14.56 15.60 -15.61
N ARG A 81 -14.31 14.75 -14.62
CA ARG A 81 -15.14 13.60 -14.24
C ARG A 81 -16.07 13.98 -13.10
N SER A 82 -17.29 13.43 -13.10
CA SER A 82 -18.20 13.56 -11.95
C SER A 82 -17.61 12.88 -10.70
N PRO A 83 -17.76 13.48 -9.51
CA PRO A 83 -17.24 12.91 -8.28
C PRO A 83 -17.95 11.60 -7.92
N ASP A 84 -17.20 10.65 -7.36
CA ASP A 84 -17.73 9.34 -6.96
C ASP A 84 -18.66 9.41 -5.73
N GLY A 85 -18.66 10.55 -5.03
CA GLY A 85 -19.58 10.85 -3.94
C GLY A 85 -19.55 12.34 -3.59
N GLN A 86 -20.65 12.84 -3.04
CA GLN A 86 -20.77 14.21 -2.55
C GLN A 86 -21.38 14.21 -1.16
N PHE A 87 -21.01 15.19 -0.34
CA PHE A 87 -21.58 15.42 0.97
C PHE A 87 -21.50 16.91 1.30
N THR A 88 -22.33 17.34 2.24
CA THR A 88 -22.38 18.73 2.66
C THR A 88 -21.94 18.84 4.10
N VAL A 89 -21.10 19.83 4.38
CA VAL A 89 -20.65 20.17 5.73
C VAL A 89 -21.01 21.62 6.00
N VAL A 90 -21.56 21.88 7.18
CA VAL A 90 -21.89 23.24 7.61
C VAL A 90 -20.68 23.83 8.32
N ALA A 91 -19.88 24.61 7.60
CA ALA A 91 -18.69 25.25 8.13
C ALA A 91 -18.63 26.73 7.76
N THR A 92 -18.04 27.56 8.63
CA THR A 92 -17.94 29.02 8.44
C THR A 92 -16.95 29.41 7.33
N ASN A 93 -15.97 28.56 7.04
CA ASN A 93 -14.97 28.78 6.00
C ASN A 93 -14.38 27.44 5.53
N LEU A 94 -13.67 27.46 4.40
CA LEU A 94 -13.07 26.25 3.80
C LEU A 94 -12.04 25.58 4.72
N ASP A 95 -11.34 26.34 5.56
CA ASP A 95 -10.38 25.76 6.52
C ASP A 95 -11.07 24.91 7.59
N LYS A 96 -12.19 25.39 8.13
CA LYS A 96 -13.01 24.64 9.08
C LYS A 96 -13.66 23.44 8.39
N ALA A 97 -14.19 23.62 7.17
CA ALA A 97 -14.76 22.53 6.40
C ALA A 97 -13.76 21.39 6.17
N THR A 98 -12.51 21.76 5.88
CA THR A 98 -11.41 20.82 5.65
C THR A 98 -11.01 20.08 6.92
N LYS A 99 -10.89 20.79 8.04
CA LYS A 99 -10.61 20.18 9.35
C LYS A 99 -11.74 19.24 9.80
N GLU A 100 -12.98 19.62 9.51
CA GLU A 100 -14.14 18.80 9.80
C GLU A 100 -14.15 17.54 8.93
N ALA A 101 -13.95 17.67 7.62
CA ALA A 101 -13.78 16.53 6.71
C ALA A 101 -12.65 15.60 7.19
N GLN A 102 -11.50 16.15 7.60
CA GLN A 102 -10.39 15.38 8.15
C GLN A 102 -10.80 14.62 9.43
N SER A 103 -11.54 15.28 10.33
CA SER A 103 -12.05 14.67 11.56
C SER A 103 -13.05 13.54 11.27
N LEU A 104 -13.97 13.75 10.33
CA LEU A 104 -14.96 12.76 9.92
C LEU A 104 -14.30 11.52 9.30
N ILE A 105 -13.27 11.69 8.46
CA ILE A 105 -12.49 10.58 7.90
C ILE A 105 -11.77 9.81 9.02
N LYS A 106 -11.14 10.51 9.97
CA LYS A 106 -10.45 9.88 11.10
C LYS A 106 -11.38 9.06 11.99
N LYS A 107 -12.62 9.52 12.17
CA LYS A 107 -13.65 8.85 12.98
C LYS A 107 -14.43 7.79 12.21
N ALA A 108 -14.20 7.66 10.89
CA ALA A 108 -15.01 6.83 10.01
C ALA A 108 -16.52 7.11 10.15
N ASP A 109 -16.89 8.39 10.13
CA ASP A 109 -18.26 8.86 10.38
C ASP A 109 -19.16 8.64 9.15
N ASP A 110 -20.36 8.09 9.37
CA ASP A 110 -21.35 7.75 8.32
C ASP A 110 -21.91 8.96 7.57
N LYS A 111 -21.64 10.20 8.02
CA LYS A 111 -21.94 11.42 7.26
C LYS A 111 -21.16 11.50 5.94
N LEU A 112 -20.02 10.82 5.85
CA LEU A 112 -19.24 10.74 4.63
C LEU A 112 -19.74 9.60 3.73
N PRO A 113 -19.71 9.79 2.40
CA PRO A 113 -19.99 8.71 1.48
C PRO A 113 -18.98 7.59 1.71
N LYS A 114 -19.42 6.33 1.57
CA LYS A 114 -18.58 5.14 1.81
C LYS A 114 -17.24 5.21 1.07
N VAL A 115 -17.24 5.72 -0.16
CA VAL A 115 -16.05 5.91 -1.00
C VAL A 115 -15.00 6.81 -0.32
N ALA A 116 -15.41 7.85 0.42
CA ALA A 116 -14.48 8.71 1.16
C ALA A 116 -13.89 8.01 2.40
N LEU A 117 -14.61 7.03 2.96
CA LEU A 117 -14.22 6.23 4.12
C LEU A 117 -13.34 5.02 3.77
N GLU A 118 -13.22 4.67 2.49
CA GLU A 118 -12.39 3.56 2.05
C GLU A 118 -10.92 3.75 2.47
N LYS A 119 -10.26 2.67 2.87
CA LYS A 119 -8.86 2.74 3.31
C LYS A 119 -7.93 2.68 2.11
N THR A 120 -7.39 3.83 1.72
CA THR A 120 -6.37 3.96 0.67
C THR A 120 -4.98 4.23 1.23
N ASP A 121 -3.96 4.17 0.37
CA ASP A 121 -2.57 4.42 0.78
C ASP A 121 -2.30 5.88 1.14
N ARG A 122 -2.96 6.82 0.45
CA ARG A 122 -2.96 8.26 0.76
C ARG A 122 -4.37 8.82 0.63
N THR A 123 -4.71 9.75 1.51
CA THR A 123 -5.92 10.56 1.40
C THR A 123 -5.51 12.02 1.39
N VAL A 124 -5.85 12.72 0.32
CA VAL A 124 -5.54 14.13 0.12
C VAL A 124 -6.83 14.92 0.25
N ILE A 125 -6.86 15.88 1.16
CA ILE A 125 -7.98 16.80 1.29
C ILE A 125 -7.52 18.16 0.81
N THR A 126 -8.25 18.73 -0.15
CA THR A 126 -7.91 20.02 -0.74
C THR A 126 -9.07 21.00 -0.74
N LYS A 127 -8.71 22.29 -0.67
CA LYS A 127 -9.65 23.41 -0.70
C LYS A 127 -9.76 23.93 -2.12
N ASN A 128 -10.94 23.82 -2.71
CA ASN A 128 -11.25 24.42 -4.00
C ASN A 128 -11.90 25.78 -3.76
N GLU A 129 -11.09 26.84 -3.86
CA GLU A 129 -11.54 28.21 -3.61
C GLU A 129 -12.49 28.71 -4.71
N ASP A 130 -12.33 28.21 -5.95
CA ASP A 130 -13.14 28.59 -7.10
C ASP A 130 -14.60 28.12 -6.93
N ASN A 131 -14.77 26.86 -6.49
CA ASN A 131 -16.09 26.24 -6.33
C ASN A 131 -16.62 26.29 -4.89
N GLN A 132 -15.83 26.84 -3.94
CA GLN A 132 -16.12 26.79 -2.50
C GLN A 132 -16.37 25.35 -1.99
N THR A 133 -15.65 24.36 -2.54
CA THR A 133 -15.75 22.94 -2.16
C THR A 133 -14.50 22.45 -1.45
N VAL A 134 -14.66 21.36 -0.69
CA VAL A 134 -13.54 20.58 -0.15
C VAL A 134 -13.50 19.26 -0.91
N ASP A 135 -12.45 19.06 -1.69
CA ASP A 135 -12.30 17.86 -2.50
C ASP A 135 -11.46 16.84 -1.74
N ILE A 136 -11.91 15.58 -1.73
CA ILE A 136 -11.23 14.46 -1.08
C ILE A 136 -10.77 13.50 -2.17
N TYR A 137 -9.46 13.37 -2.35
CA TYR A 137 -8.86 12.41 -3.27
C TYR A 137 -8.36 11.19 -2.52
N LYS A 138 -8.89 10.03 -2.88
CA LYS A 138 -8.48 8.72 -2.39
C LYS A 138 -7.44 8.18 -3.37
N ILE A 139 -6.20 8.05 -2.92
CA ILE A 139 -5.06 7.68 -3.77
C ILE A 139 -4.52 6.35 -3.29
N ASP A 140 -4.55 5.35 -4.17
CA ASP A 140 -3.83 4.10 -3.99
C ASP A 140 -2.54 4.14 -4.80
N LEU A 141 -1.42 3.86 -4.12
CA LEU A 141 -0.11 3.92 -4.74
C LEU A 141 0.23 2.55 -5.32
N ASN A 142 0.86 2.52 -6.51
CA ASN A 142 1.48 1.28 -6.96
C ASN A 142 2.56 0.90 -5.95
N LYS A 143 2.37 -0.25 -5.30
CA LYS A 143 3.27 -0.76 -4.27
C LYS A 143 4.55 -1.22 -4.95
N ALA A 144 5.52 -0.33 -5.04
CA ALA A 144 6.84 -0.60 -5.61
C ALA A 144 7.58 -1.71 -4.83
N HIS A 145 7.21 -1.96 -3.56
CA HIS A 145 7.78 -3.01 -2.74
C HIS A 145 6.79 -4.17 -2.57
N LYS A 146 7.15 -5.36 -3.05
CA LYS A 146 6.33 -6.58 -2.94
C LYS A 146 7.17 -7.71 -2.38
N ILE A 147 6.70 -8.38 -1.33
CA ILE A 147 7.24 -9.67 -0.91
C ILE A 147 6.42 -10.74 -1.62
N LYS A 148 7.11 -11.65 -2.29
CA LYS A 148 6.52 -12.81 -2.99
C LYS A 148 6.93 -14.07 -2.25
N ALA A 149 6.02 -15.02 -2.12
CA ALA A 149 6.33 -16.35 -1.64
C ALA A 149 5.61 -17.36 -2.54
N GLY A 150 6.28 -18.47 -2.84
CA GLY A 150 5.75 -19.43 -3.78
C GLY A 150 6.53 -20.73 -3.82
N VAL A 151 6.33 -21.45 -4.91
CA VAL A 151 7.00 -22.70 -5.20
C VAL A 151 7.48 -22.66 -6.64
N THR A 152 8.74 -23.03 -6.87
CA THR A 152 9.33 -23.09 -8.21
C THR A 152 9.80 -24.50 -8.47
N VAL A 153 9.47 -25.04 -9.65
CA VAL A 153 9.88 -26.38 -10.08
C VAL A 153 11.03 -26.24 -11.06
N ILE A 154 12.16 -26.90 -10.77
CA ILE A 154 13.34 -26.95 -11.64
C ILE A 154 13.76 -28.42 -11.76
N ASP A 155 13.85 -28.94 -12.99
CA ASP A 155 14.27 -30.31 -13.32
C ASP A 155 13.64 -31.37 -12.38
N ASP A 156 12.29 -31.39 -12.34
CA ASP A 156 11.44 -32.27 -11.52
C ASP A 156 11.51 -32.07 -9.99
N LYS A 157 12.25 -31.08 -9.49
CA LYS A 157 12.34 -30.76 -8.05
C LYS A 157 11.59 -29.49 -7.71
N THR A 158 10.84 -29.54 -6.62
CA THR A 158 10.04 -28.42 -6.12
C THR A 158 10.79 -27.69 -5.01
N TYR A 159 10.95 -26.38 -5.15
CA TYR A 159 11.66 -25.51 -4.22
C TYR A 159 10.71 -24.46 -3.66
N ALA A 160 10.74 -24.25 -2.34
CA ALA A 160 10.06 -23.12 -1.74
C ALA A 160 10.79 -21.84 -2.13
N THR A 161 10.07 -20.80 -2.51
CA THR A 161 10.66 -19.55 -2.99
C THR A 161 10.17 -18.37 -2.20
N VAL A 162 11.09 -17.45 -1.91
CA VAL A 162 10.79 -16.16 -1.31
C VAL A 162 11.48 -15.11 -2.14
N GLY A 163 10.71 -14.12 -2.58
CA GLY A 163 11.18 -13.03 -3.42
C GLY A 163 10.83 -11.67 -2.85
N TYR A 164 11.62 -10.69 -3.25
CA TYR A 164 11.40 -9.29 -2.95
C TYR A 164 11.53 -8.49 -4.24
N GLN A 165 10.49 -7.74 -4.58
CA GLN A 165 10.48 -6.80 -5.69
C GLN A 165 10.55 -5.38 -5.12
N ALA A 166 11.45 -4.56 -5.66
CA ALA A 166 11.59 -3.14 -5.39
C ALA A 166 11.69 -2.39 -6.73
N GLY A 167 10.59 -1.72 -7.11
CA GLY A 167 10.45 -1.08 -8.41
C GLY A 167 10.62 -2.09 -9.54
N ARG A 168 11.61 -1.85 -10.41
CA ARG A 168 11.93 -2.70 -11.56
C ARG A 168 12.79 -3.91 -11.22
N PHE A 169 13.38 -3.98 -10.04
CA PHE A 169 14.22 -5.09 -9.62
C PHE A 169 13.41 -6.09 -8.80
N GLU A 170 13.60 -7.37 -9.08
CA GLU A 170 13.05 -8.47 -8.30
C GLU A 170 14.13 -9.51 -8.03
N GLY A 171 14.37 -9.80 -6.76
CA GLY A 171 15.25 -10.88 -6.32
C GLY A 171 14.40 -12.01 -5.75
N VAL A 172 14.67 -13.25 -6.16
CA VAL A 172 14.00 -14.45 -5.66
C VAL A 172 15.05 -15.44 -5.19
N VAL A 173 14.87 -16.03 -4.02
CA VAL A 173 15.74 -17.10 -3.50
C VAL A 173 14.95 -18.41 -3.47
N HIS A 174 15.58 -19.47 -3.96
CA HIS A 174 15.05 -20.83 -4.03
C HIS A 174 15.63 -21.67 -2.90
N LEU A 175 14.74 -22.25 -2.09
CA LEU A 175 15.07 -22.99 -0.88
C LEU A 175 14.67 -24.46 -1.01
N ASP A 176 15.56 -25.33 -0.57
CA ASP A 176 15.32 -26.76 -0.35
C ASP A 176 15.52 -27.03 1.16
N GLY A 177 14.43 -26.87 1.91
CA GLY A 177 14.48 -26.85 3.37
C GLY A 177 15.31 -25.67 3.89
N ALA A 178 16.39 -25.94 4.63
CA ALA A 178 17.28 -24.92 5.19
C ALA A 178 18.45 -24.54 4.25
N LYS A 179 18.54 -25.15 3.06
CA LYS A 179 19.64 -24.89 2.12
C LYS A 179 19.14 -23.98 1.00
N VAL A 180 19.91 -22.92 0.74
CA VAL A 180 19.74 -22.09 -0.45
C VAL A 180 20.24 -22.88 -1.66
N LYS A 181 19.37 -23.08 -2.65
CA LYS A 181 19.70 -23.80 -3.90
C LYS A 181 20.09 -22.88 -5.03
N GLY A 182 19.55 -21.67 -5.02
CA GLY A 182 19.88 -20.66 -6.01
C GLY A 182 19.15 -19.37 -5.72
N ALA A 183 19.52 -18.34 -6.46
CA ALA A 183 18.81 -17.08 -6.49
C ALA A 183 18.61 -16.65 -7.95
N THR A 184 17.55 -15.91 -8.19
CA THR A 184 17.23 -15.31 -9.48
C THR A 184 17.08 -13.81 -9.26
N MET A 185 17.72 -13.02 -10.12
CA MET A 185 17.46 -11.59 -10.23
C MET A 185 16.75 -11.33 -11.56
N LEU A 186 15.66 -10.59 -11.49
CA LEU A 186 14.83 -10.18 -12.60
C LEU A 186 14.84 -8.65 -12.69
N TYR A 187 14.89 -8.13 -13.90
CA TYR A 187 14.74 -6.71 -14.18
C TYR A 187 13.59 -6.49 -15.17
N THR A 188 12.66 -5.63 -14.79
CA THR A 188 11.49 -5.28 -15.61
C THR A 188 11.87 -4.21 -16.62
N LEU A 189 11.86 -4.55 -17.92
CA LEU A 189 12.20 -3.62 -19.00
C LEU A 189 11.06 -2.62 -19.30
N ALA A 190 9.81 -3.06 -19.23
CA ALA A 190 8.62 -2.25 -19.43
C ALA A 190 7.49 -2.69 -18.49
N GLU A 191 6.72 -1.73 -17.97
CA GLU A 191 5.51 -1.89 -17.14
C GLU A 191 4.52 -0.84 -17.67
N TRP A 192 3.26 -1.23 -17.90
CA TRP A 192 2.20 -0.38 -18.47
C TRP A 192 0.93 -0.45 -17.62
#